data_AF-A0A5C2HKH2-F1
#
_entry.id   AF-A0A5C2HKH2-F1
#
_cell.length_a   1.000
_cell.length_b   1.000
_cell.length_c   1.000
_cell.angle_alpha   90.00
_cell.angle_beta   90.00
_cell.angle_gamma   90.00
#
_symmetry.space_group_name_H-M   'P 1'
#
loop_
_entity.id
_entity.type
_entity.pdbx_description
1 polymer ?
#
loop_
_entity_poly.entity_id
_entity_poly.type
_entity_poly.pdbx_seq_one_letter_code
_entity_poly.pdbx_strand_id
1 'polypeptide(L)'
;MIKSCSFTNFAALPSAIWQFSSGVNVIVGENGLGKSHLLKAIYALLKINEETQLTKNTLEKRYAEKLVAVMRPESLGRLVKRKQGRGRCEIALTMHNSRGNVAIAFASNAKSQVDIVTLPSEELDHPTVFLPKRELITLSPWFVPLYDNYHLEFEETWRDTVSLLGNPALKGSREKIAAALLTPLEEAMGGKVVVDQASGRFYLHITGEGRMEIGLVAEGLRKLAMLARLISTGTLLGQGYLFWDKPETNLNPRLIKSIAEVIVALAHNGVQIFIASHSLFLLREIDMSFVSCLVI
;
A
#
# COMPACT_ATOMS: atom_id res chain seq x y z
N MET A 1 11.82 0.75 9.06
CA MET A 1 10.67 1.61 9.40
C MET A 1 10.98 3.07 9.06
N ILE A 2 9.98 3.77 8.53
CA ILE A 2 10.01 5.20 8.24
C ILE A 2 9.79 5.96 9.55
N LYS A 3 10.68 6.90 9.86
CA LYS A 3 10.54 7.81 11.01
C LYS A 3 9.77 9.06 10.63
N SER A 4 10.06 9.63 9.46
CA SER A 4 9.40 10.83 8.97
C SER A 4 9.51 10.98 7.46
N CYS A 5 8.60 11.76 6.87
CA CYS A 5 8.69 12.22 5.49
C CYS A 5 8.53 13.74 5.42
N SER A 6 9.37 14.42 4.64
CA SER A 6 9.23 15.83 4.32
C SER A 6 8.75 16.00 2.90
N PHE A 7 7.74 16.86 2.71
CA PHE A 7 7.28 17.28 1.39
C PHE A 7 7.39 18.80 1.28
N THR A 8 7.93 19.26 0.16
CA THR A 8 7.96 20.69 -0.20
C THR A 8 7.38 20.84 -1.60
N ASN A 9 6.30 21.62 -1.74
CA ASN A 9 5.64 21.91 -3.02
C ASN A 9 5.27 20.66 -3.85
N PHE A 10 4.84 19.57 -3.20
CA PHE A 10 4.39 18.36 -3.90
C PHE A 10 2.87 18.33 -4.05
N ALA A 11 2.41 18.37 -5.30
CA ALA A 11 1.00 18.27 -5.69
C ALA A 11 0.08 19.14 -4.81
N ALA A 12 -0.94 18.52 -4.20
CA ALA A 12 -1.85 19.17 -3.28
C ALA A 12 -1.37 19.17 -1.80
N LEU A 13 -0.31 18.42 -1.47
CA LEU A 13 0.13 18.27 -0.08
C LEU A 13 0.63 19.60 0.50
N PRO A 14 0.29 19.92 1.76
CA PRO A 14 0.94 21.02 2.46
C PRO A 14 2.45 20.74 2.59
N SER A 15 3.26 21.79 2.47
CA SER A 15 4.70 21.66 2.69
C SER A 15 4.94 21.48 4.18
N ALA A 16 5.34 20.29 4.61
CA ALA A 16 5.41 19.92 6.01
C ALA A 16 6.29 18.69 6.21
N ILE A 17 6.74 18.51 7.46
CA ILE A 17 7.38 17.28 7.93
C ILE A 17 6.31 16.45 8.64
N TRP A 18 6.11 15.23 8.15
CA TRP A 18 5.18 14.24 8.68
C TRP A 18 5.96 13.24 9.50
N GLN A 19 5.62 13.09 10.78
CA GLN A 19 6.25 12.15 11.69
C GLN A 19 5.38 10.90 11.81
N PHE A 20 6.02 9.73 11.92
CA PHE A 20 5.35 8.45 11.91
C PHE A 20 5.76 7.58 13.11
N SER A 21 4.80 6.81 13.60
CA SER A 21 5.02 5.70 14.53
C SER A 21 5.55 4.47 13.79
N SER A 22 6.19 3.56 14.50
CA SER A 22 6.64 2.26 13.98
C SER A 22 5.51 1.30 13.63
N GLY A 23 4.30 1.53 14.14
CA GLY A 23 3.13 0.66 13.96
C GLY A 23 2.11 1.27 12.98
N VAL A 24 0.96 1.67 13.50
CA VAL A 24 -0.15 2.22 12.71
C VAL A 24 -0.08 3.75 12.64
N ASN A 25 -0.22 4.28 11.43
CA ASN A 25 -0.22 5.70 11.12
C ASN A 25 -1.50 6.04 10.36
N VAL A 26 -2.39 6.83 10.96
CA VAL A 26 -3.64 7.23 10.31
C VAL A 26 -3.58 8.70 9.90
N ILE A 27 -3.65 8.96 8.60
CA ILE A 27 -3.66 10.29 8.01
C ILE A 27 -5.12 10.72 7.84
N VAL A 28 -5.52 11.74 8.59
CA VAL A 28 -6.85 12.36 8.55
C VAL A 28 -6.73 13.80 8.04
N GLY A 29 -7.72 14.24 7.27
CA GLY A 29 -7.80 15.60 6.76
C GLY A 29 -8.87 15.73 5.70
N GLU A 30 -9.16 16.94 5.25
CA GLU A 30 -10.22 17.21 4.29
C GLU A 30 -10.01 16.52 2.92
N ASN A 31 -11.09 16.43 2.14
CA ASN A 31 -10.99 15.97 0.76
C ASN A 31 -10.11 16.95 -0.04
N GLY A 32 -9.22 16.41 -0.89
CA GLY A 32 -8.32 17.25 -1.68
C GLY A 32 -7.01 17.65 -0.99
N LEU A 33 -6.83 17.44 0.32
CA LEU A 33 -5.54 17.69 1.02
C LEU A 33 -4.36 16.88 0.47
N GLY A 34 -4.64 15.80 -0.28
CA GLY A 34 -3.62 14.95 -0.90
C GLY A 34 -3.23 13.71 -0.09
N LYS A 35 -4.07 13.22 0.84
CA LYS A 35 -3.78 12.00 1.63
C LYS A 35 -3.34 10.81 0.77
N SER A 36 -4.07 10.51 -0.30
CA SER A 36 -3.69 9.46 -1.25
C SER A 36 -2.36 9.77 -1.96
N HIS A 37 -2.06 11.04 -2.24
CA HIS A 37 -0.77 11.46 -2.80
C HIS A 37 0.39 11.24 -1.82
N LEU A 38 0.18 11.46 -0.52
CA LEU A 38 1.18 11.17 0.51
C LEU A 38 1.50 9.67 0.51
N LEU A 39 0.48 8.81 0.60
CA LEU A 39 0.69 7.36 0.62
C LEU A 39 1.43 6.90 -0.64
N LYS A 40 0.97 7.36 -1.81
CA LYS A 40 1.54 6.99 -3.11
C LYS A 40 2.98 7.45 -3.30
N ALA A 41 3.32 8.66 -2.85
CA ALA A 41 4.68 9.18 -3.00
C ALA A 41 5.67 8.41 -2.12
N ILE A 42 5.29 8.10 -0.88
CA ILE A 42 6.11 7.27 0.01
C ILE A 42 6.24 5.86 -0.57
N TYR A 43 5.13 5.27 -1.02
CA TYR A 43 5.13 3.97 -1.70
C TYR A 43 6.09 3.94 -2.90
N ALA A 44 6.02 4.93 -3.79
CA ALA A 44 6.86 5.00 -4.98
C ALA A 44 8.35 5.01 -4.64
N LEU A 45 8.76 5.77 -3.63
CA LEU A 45 10.15 5.83 -3.17
C LEU A 45 10.61 4.50 -2.56
N LEU A 46 9.83 3.94 -1.62
CA LEU A 46 10.18 2.67 -1.00
C LEU A 46 10.24 1.53 -2.02
N LYS A 47 9.30 1.51 -2.97
CA LYS A 47 9.23 0.43 -3.97
C LYS A 47 10.46 0.39 -4.88
N ILE A 48 11.03 1.55 -5.23
CA ILE A 48 12.30 1.60 -5.97
C ILE A 48 13.47 1.17 -5.09
N ASN A 49 13.43 1.44 -3.78
CA ASN A 49 14.49 1.02 -2.87
C ASN A 49 14.55 -0.50 -2.65
N GLU A 50 13.52 -1.25 -3.04
CA GLU A 50 13.56 -2.73 -3.07
C GLU A 50 14.40 -3.27 -4.24
N GLU A 51 14.73 -2.45 -5.24
CA GLU A 51 15.45 -2.88 -6.43
C GLU A 51 16.97 -2.86 -6.21
N THR A 52 17.63 -3.91 -6.69
CA THR A 52 19.05 -4.12 -6.41
C THR A 52 19.98 -3.48 -7.43
N GLN A 53 21.18 -3.07 -6.99
CA GLN A 53 22.32 -2.73 -7.85
C GLN A 53 22.10 -1.60 -8.88
N LEU A 54 21.38 -0.53 -8.52
CA LEU A 54 21.15 0.60 -9.43
C LEU A 54 22.19 1.70 -9.27
N THR A 55 22.71 2.21 -10.40
CA THR A 55 23.54 3.42 -10.40
C THR A 55 22.69 4.66 -10.06
N LYS A 56 23.32 5.75 -9.58
CA LYS A 56 22.62 7.02 -9.30
C LYS A 56 21.78 7.50 -10.49
N ASN A 57 22.35 7.53 -11.70
CA ASN A 57 21.65 7.98 -12.90
C ASN A 57 20.45 7.08 -13.26
N THR A 58 20.56 5.77 -13.02
CA THR A 58 19.45 4.84 -13.20
C THR A 58 18.36 5.12 -12.17
N LEU A 59 18.71 5.26 -10.89
CA LEU A 59 17.76 5.57 -9.81
C LEU A 59 17.00 6.88 -10.07
N GLU A 60 17.67 7.91 -10.55
CA GLU A 60 17.04 9.20 -10.89
C GLU A 60 15.91 9.06 -11.93
N LYS A 61 16.09 8.17 -12.92
CA LYS A 61 15.04 7.85 -13.90
C LYS A 61 13.97 6.95 -13.30
N ARG A 62 14.37 5.90 -12.57
CA ARG A 62 13.43 4.95 -11.95
C ARG A 62 12.49 5.61 -10.96
N TYR A 63 12.97 6.53 -10.11
CA TYR A 63 12.09 7.31 -9.23
C TYR A 63 11.11 8.18 -10.02
N ALA A 64 11.56 8.84 -11.08
CA ALA A 64 10.70 9.66 -11.93
C ALA A 64 9.61 8.81 -12.61
N GLU A 65 10.00 7.70 -13.22
CA GLU A 65 9.11 6.73 -13.86
C GLU A 65 8.09 6.18 -12.87
N LYS A 66 8.53 5.74 -11.68
CA LYS A 66 7.65 5.20 -10.64
C LYS A 66 6.65 6.23 -10.14
N LEU A 67 7.09 7.47 -9.89
CA LEU A 67 6.20 8.56 -9.48
C LEU A 67 5.16 8.85 -10.58
N VAL A 68 5.57 8.90 -11.85
CA VAL A 68 4.65 9.13 -12.97
C VAL A 68 3.66 7.96 -13.14
N ALA A 69 4.13 6.72 -13.03
CA ALA A 69 3.29 5.53 -13.21
C ALA A 69 2.27 5.36 -12.07
N VAL A 70 2.64 5.69 -10.84
CA VAL A 70 1.78 5.63 -9.65
C VAL A 70 0.80 6.81 -9.57
N MET A 71 1.23 8.02 -9.94
CA MET A 71 0.45 9.24 -9.77
C MET A 71 -0.32 9.65 -11.04
N ARG A 72 0.07 9.11 -12.20
CA ARG A 72 -0.49 9.38 -13.54
C ARG A 72 -0.58 10.87 -13.95
N PRO A 73 0.44 11.72 -13.71
CA PRO A 73 0.52 13.02 -14.36
C PRO A 73 0.99 12.88 -15.83
N GLU A 74 0.76 13.90 -16.66
CA GLU A 74 1.32 13.97 -18.02
C GLU A 74 2.87 14.01 -18.05
N SER A 75 3.51 14.51 -16.98
CA SER A 75 4.96 14.55 -16.80
C SER A 75 5.31 14.73 -15.33
N LEU A 76 6.54 14.39 -14.95
CA LEU A 76 7.02 14.51 -13.56
C LEU A 76 6.80 15.92 -12.98
N GLY A 77 7.13 16.97 -13.74
CA GLY A 77 7.01 18.37 -13.31
C GLY A 77 5.59 18.82 -12.98
N ARG A 78 4.55 18.10 -13.46
CA ARG A 78 3.15 18.36 -13.10
C ARG A 78 2.81 17.94 -11.66
N LEU A 79 3.69 17.17 -11.01
CA LEU A 79 3.60 16.88 -9.57
C LEU A 79 4.14 18.02 -8.71
N VAL A 80 4.76 19.06 -9.29
CA VAL A 80 5.09 20.28 -8.54
C VAL A 80 3.82 21.08 -8.30
N LYS A 81 3.61 21.54 -7.06
CA LYS A 81 2.48 22.37 -6.65
C LYS A 81 2.36 23.58 -7.59
N ARG A 82 1.17 23.78 -8.14
CA ARG A 82 0.89 24.84 -9.11
C ARG A 82 1.07 26.20 -8.46
N LYS A 83 1.92 27.03 -9.07
CA LYS A 83 2.12 28.44 -8.76
C LYS A 83 2.58 29.17 -10.02
N GLN A 84 2.46 30.48 -10.04
CA GLN A 84 3.03 31.29 -11.12
C GLN A 84 4.57 31.18 -11.13
N GLY A 85 5.16 31.03 -12.31
CA GLY A 85 6.60 30.91 -12.49
C GLY A 85 7.14 29.49 -12.30
N ARG A 86 8.47 29.37 -12.18
CA ARG A 86 9.14 28.08 -11.98
C ARG A 86 9.03 27.63 -10.52
N GLY A 87 8.75 26.34 -10.32
CA GLY A 87 8.71 25.71 -9.01
C GLY A 87 9.74 24.60 -8.88
N ARG A 88 10.12 24.30 -7.64
CA ARG A 88 10.88 23.11 -7.27
C ARG A 88 10.10 22.35 -6.19
N CYS A 89 10.02 21.05 -6.37
CA CYS A 89 9.49 20.10 -5.40
C CYS A 89 10.64 19.31 -4.77
N GLU A 90 10.49 18.99 -3.50
CA GLU A 90 11.42 18.14 -2.75
C GLU A 90 10.62 17.12 -1.93
N ILE A 91 11.09 15.87 -1.92
CA ILE A 91 10.53 14.78 -1.12
C ILE A 91 11.69 14.09 -0.41
N ALA A 92 11.62 13.95 0.92
CA ALA A 92 12.66 13.30 1.70
C ALA A 92 12.07 12.30 2.69
N LEU A 93 12.52 11.05 2.63
CA LEU A 93 12.22 9.99 3.59
C LEU A 93 13.38 9.81 4.55
N THR A 94 13.06 9.88 5.85
CA THR A 94 13.98 9.54 6.93
C THR A 94 13.56 8.22 7.55
N MET A 95 14.46 7.25 7.53
CA MET A 95 14.30 5.92 8.08
C MET A 95 14.95 5.84 9.46
N HIS A 96 14.55 4.87 10.29
CA HIS A 96 15.24 4.60 11.56
C HIS A 96 16.69 4.17 11.34
N ASN A 97 16.93 3.32 10.33
CA ASN A 97 18.27 3.04 9.83
C ASN A 97 18.62 4.09 8.77
N SER A 98 19.53 5.01 9.09
CA SER A 98 19.89 6.13 8.22
C SER A 98 20.44 5.71 6.85
N ARG A 99 20.92 4.46 6.69
CA ARG A 99 21.36 3.92 5.40
C ARG A 99 20.23 3.81 4.38
N GLY A 100 18.97 3.71 4.84
CA GLY A 100 17.78 3.70 3.97
C GLY A 100 17.21 5.09 3.67
N ASN A 101 17.83 6.18 4.13
CA ASN A 101 17.34 7.53 3.85
C ASN A 101 17.39 7.83 2.35
N VAL A 102 16.36 8.52 1.84
CA VAL A 102 16.32 8.96 0.45
C VAL A 102 15.74 10.36 0.37
N ALA A 103 16.32 11.22 -0.45
CA ALA A 103 15.77 12.52 -0.76
C ALA A 103 15.93 12.83 -2.25
N ILE A 104 14.85 13.29 -2.87
CA ILE A 104 14.77 13.62 -4.28
C ILE A 104 14.20 15.02 -4.47
N ALA A 105 14.58 15.66 -5.57
CA ALA A 105 14.05 16.95 -5.98
C ALA A 105 13.76 16.98 -7.48
N PHE A 106 12.83 17.82 -7.91
CA PHE A 106 12.59 18.06 -9.33
C PHE A 106 11.90 19.41 -9.56
N ALA A 107 12.19 20.01 -10.70
CA ALA A 107 11.60 21.29 -11.10
C ALA A 107 10.28 21.11 -11.86
N SER A 108 9.48 22.18 -11.97
CA SER A 108 8.19 22.17 -12.66
C SER A 108 8.28 21.89 -14.17
N ASN A 109 9.48 21.98 -14.76
CA ASN A 109 9.76 21.62 -16.16
C ASN A 109 10.42 20.23 -16.30
N ALA A 110 10.66 19.50 -15.21
CA ALA A 110 11.23 18.16 -15.27
C ALA A 110 10.28 17.20 -15.99
N LYS A 111 10.83 16.34 -16.84
CA LYS A 111 10.03 15.37 -17.62
C LYS A 111 10.14 13.95 -17.09
N SER A 112 11.35 13.43 -17.03
CA SER A 112 11.62 11.98 -16.85
C SER A 112 12.75 11.66 -15.86
N GLN A 113 13.21 12.64 -15.09
CA GLN A 113 14.33 12.45 -14.16
C GLN A 113 14.16 13.35 -12.94
N VAL A 114 14.50 12.84 -11.76
CA VAL A 114 14.67 13.60 -10.51
C VAL A 114 16.15 13.88 -10.26
N ASP A 115 16.46 14.87 -9.42
CA ASP A 115 17.77 15.01 -8.80
C ASP A 115 17.78 14.21 -7.49
N ILE A 116 18.71 13.26 -7.32
CA ILE A 116 18.90 12.62 -6.00
C ILE A 116 19.76 13.52 -5.12
N VAL A 117 19.15 14.01 -4.04
CA VAL A 117 19.76 14.83 -2.97
C VAL A 117 20.40 13.94 -1.91
N THR A 118 19.75 12.83 -1.55
CA THR A 118 20.30 11.83 -0.63
C THR A 118 20.07 10.45 -1.22
N LEU A 119 21.17 9.73 -1.45
CA LEU A 119 21.17 8.40 -2.03
C LEU A 119 21.04 7.34 -0.91
N PRO A 120 20.10 6.41 -0.99
CA PRO A 120 20.08 5.27 -0.08
C PRO A 120 21.34 4.43 -0.28
N SER A 121 21.96 4.03 0.83
CA SER A 121 23.20 3.23 0.86
C SER A 121 22.94 1.74 1.13
N GLU A 122 21.69 1.36 1.35
CA GLU A 122 21.25 0.00 1.60
C GLU A 122 19.89 -0.22 0.92
N GLU A 123 19.71 -1.42 0.37
CA GLU A 123 18.46 -1.85 -0.25
C GLU A 123 17.39 -2.08 0.83
N LEU A 124 16.12 -2.01 0.43
CA LEU A 124 15.00 -2.29 1.32
C LEU A 124 14.63 -3.77 1.24
N ASP A 125 15.03 -4.53 2.25
CA ASP A 125 14.79 -5.99 2.33
C ASP A 125 13.34 -6.38 2.71
N HIS A 126 12.40 -5.43 2.68
CA HIS A 126 11.04 -5.64 3.16
C HIS A 126 10.01 -5.21 2.12
N PRO A 127 8.93 -5.99 1.95
CA PRO A 127 7.92 -5.70 0.94
C PRO A 127 7.14 -4.42 1.25
N THR A 128 6.92 -3.63 0.21
CA THR A 128 6.04 -2.46 0.20
C THR A 128 4.76 -2.80 -0.57
N VAL A 129 3.62 -2.68 0.11
CA VAL A 129 2.29 -3.02 -0.42
C VAL A 129 1.41 -1.78 -0.43
N PHE A 130 0.68 -1.56 -1.53
CA PHE A 130 -0.31 -0.48 -1.62
C PHE A 130 -1.70 -1.06 -1.90
N LEU A 131 -2.65 -0.91 -0.99
CA LEU A 131 -4.05 -1.25 -1.22
C LEU A 131 -4.85 0.00 -1.59
N PRO A 132 -5.38 0.10 -2.82
CA PRO A 132 -6.21 1.23 -3.20
C PRO A 132 -7.62 1.12 -2.61
N LYS A 133 -8.39 2.21 -2.77
CA LYS A 133 -9.80 2.29 -2.34
C LYS A 133 -10.71 1.23 -2.98
N ARG A 134 -10.36 0.74 -4.17
CA ARG A 134 -11.12 -0.28 -4.92
C ARG A 134 -10.52 -1.65 -4.64
N GLU A 135 -11.37 -2.68 -4.59
CA GLU A 135 -10.88 -4.06 -4.64
C GLU A 135 -10.26 -4.35 -6.02
N LEU A 136 -9.19 -5.15 -6.04
CA LEU A 136 -8.50 -5.54 -7.27
C LEU A 136 -8.51 -7.05 -7.51
N ILE A 137 -9.10 -7.83 -6.59
CA ILE A 137 -9.03 -9.29 -6.62
C ILE A 137 -9.76 -9.85 -7.85
N THR A 138 -10.81 -9.16 -8.32
CA THR A 138 -11.54 -9.49 -9.56
C THR A 138 -10.74 -9.30 -10.84
N LEU A 139 -9.68 -8.47 -10.80
CA LEU A 139 -8.84 -8.17 -11.96
C LEU A 139 -7.70 -9.20 -12.14
N SER A 140 -7.41 -9.98 -11.10
CA SER A 140 -6.22 -10.83 -11.03
C SER A 140 -5.96 -11.79 -12.19
N PRO A 141 -6.97 -12.41 -12.82
CA PRO A 141 -6.73 -13.38 -13.89
C PRO A 141 -6.09 -12.80 -15.16
N TRP A 142 -6.18 -11.48 -15.39
CA TRP A 142 -5.86 -10.89 -16.70
C TRP A 142 -5.15 -9.53 -16.62
N PHE A 143 -5.14 -8.86 -15.46
CA PHE A 143 -4.69 -7.48 -15.39
C PHE A 143 -3.18 -7.29 -15.55
N VAL A 144 -2.35 -8.16 -14.98
CA VAL A 144 -0.89 -8.07 -15.11
C VAL A 144 -0.44 -8.17 -16.57
N PRO A 145 -0.81 -9.22 -17.35
CA PRO A 145 -0.42 -9.27 -18.76
C PRO A 145 -1.03 -8.14 -19.58
N LEU A 146 -2.24 -7.66 -19.26
CA LEU A 146 -2.82 -6.49 -19.93
C LEU A 146 -2.00 -5.22 -19.63
N TYR A 147 -1.59 -5.01 -18.39
CA TYR A 147 -0.82 -3.83 -18.00
C TYR A 147 0.58 -3.84 -18.60
N ASP A 148 1.26 -4.99 -18.55
CA ASP A 148 2.66 -5.10 -18.97
C ASP A 148 2.84 -5.02 -20.50
N ASN A 149 1.80 -5.36 -21.28
CA ASN A 149 1.90 -5.41 -22.75
C ASN A 149 1.21 -4.25 -23.48
N TYR A 150 0.46 -3.38 -22.78
CA TYR A 150 -0.32 -2.32 -23.42
C TYR A 150 -0.18 -0.97 -22.72
N HIS A 151 -0.34 0.12 -23.47
CA HIS A 151 -0.38 1.47 -22.92
C HIS A 151 -1.75 1.75 -22.28
N LEU A 152 -1.82 1.60 -20.96
CA LEU A 152 -3.03 1.84 -20.16
C LEU A 152 -2.89 3.06 -19.25
N GLU A 153 -4.03 3.58 -18.79
CA GLU A 153 -4.12 4.71 -17.86
C GLU A 153 -4.32 4.29 -16.39
N PHE A 154 -4.20 3.00 -16.06
CA PHE A 154 -4.34 2.51 -14.68
C PHE A 154 -3.12 2.86 -13.81
N GLU A 155 -3.30 3.21 -12.55
CA GLU A 155 -2.18 3.45 -11.64
C GLU A 155 -1.32 2.17 -11.47
N GLU A 156 0.01 2.30 -11.47
CA GLU A 156 0.91 1.14 -11.35
C GLU A 156 0.74 0.39 -10.02
N THR A 157 0.27 1.05 -8.97
CA THR A 157 -0.12 0.41 -7.71
C THR A 157 -1.12 -0.73 -7.91
N TRP A 158 -1.98 -0.66 -8.93
CA TRP A 158 -2.93 -1.72 -9.24
C TRP A 158 -2.20 -2.95 -9.76
N ARG A 159 -1.27 -2.74 -10.69
CA ARG A 159 -0.46 -3.82 -11.27
C ARG A 159 0.41 -4.49 -10.20
N ASP A 160 1.06 -3.67 -9.36
CA ASP A 160 1.88 -4.16 -8.24
C ASP A 160 1.05 -5.01 -7.26
N THR A 161 -0.14 -4.54 -6.88
CA THR A 161 -1.03 -5.27 -5.96
C THR A 161 -1.51 -6.58 -6.57
N VAL A 162 -1.97 -6.55 -7.82
CA VAL A 162 -2.47 -7.76 -8.49
C VAL A 162 -1.36 -8.79 -8.63
N SER A 163 -0.14 -8.36 -8.96
CA SER A 163 1.03 -9.24 -9.00
C SER A 163 1.25 -9.94 -7.65
N LEU A 164 1.12 -9.21 -6.53
CA LEU A 164 1.26 -9.78 -5.19
C LEU A 164 0.13 -10.76 -4.84
N LEU A 165 -1.11 -10.51 -5.28
CA LEU A 165 -2.24 -11.42 -5.05
C LEU A 165 -2.04 -12.77 -5.75
N GLY A 166 -1.39 -12.76 -6.92
CA GLY A 166 -1.08 -13.94 -7.71
C GLY A 166 0.01 -14.85 -7.13
N ASN A 167 0.76 -14.40 -6.13
CA ASN A 167 1.82 -15.21 -5.51
C ASN A 167 1.25 -16.51 -4.91
N PRO A 168 2.03 -17.62 -4.89
CA PRO A 168 1.60 -18.86 -4.26
C PRO A 168 1.42 -18.68 -2.74
N ALA A 169 0.55 -19.50 -2.15
CA ALA A 169 0.37 -19.52 -0.70
C ALA A 169 1.61 -20.07 0.01
N LEU A 170 1.83 -19.62 1.24
CA LEU A 170 2.89 -20.14 2.10
C LEU A 170 2.70 -21.62 2.44
N LYS A 171 3.80 -22.25 2.87
CA LYS A 171 3.82 -23.59 3.45
C LYS A 171 4.63 -23.60 4.75
N GLY A 172 4.29 -24.49 5.67
CA GLY A 172 5.14 -24.80 6.83
C GLY A 172 4.95 -23.87 8.03
N SER A 173 6.02 -23.48 8.73
CA SER A 173 5.91 -22.72 9.99
C SER A 173 5.28 -21.33 9.83
N ARG A 174 5.57 -20.64 8.71
CA ARG A 174 5.00 -19.31 8.40
C ARG A 174 3.49 -19.38 8.12
N GLU A 175 3.00 -20.51 7.63
CA GLU A 175 1.57 -20.75 7.40
C GLU A 175 0.78 -20.72 8.71
N LYS A 176 1.35 -21.24 9.81
CA LYS A 176 0.72 -21.20 11.14
C LYS A 176 0.58 -19.78 11.68
N ILE A 177 1.57 -18.92 11.43
CA ILE A 177 1.52 -17.51 11.82
C ILE A 177 0.44 -16.78 11.00
N ALA A 178 0.40 -17.01 9.68
CA ALA A 178 -0.67 -16.49 8.83
C ALA A 178 -2.06 -16.95 9.30
N ALA A 179 -2.22 -18.21 9.70
CA ALA A 179 -3.51 -18.76 10.10
C ALA A 179 -4.17 -17.94 11.23
N ALA A 180 -3.39 -17.52 12.24
CA ALA A 180 -3.90 -16.69 13.33
C ALA A 180 -4.40 -15.30 12.86
N LEU A 181 -3.70 -14.69 11.90
CA LEU A 181 -4.09 -13.42 11.30
C LEU A 181 -5.28 -13.55 10.33
N LEU A 182 -5.47 -14.74 9.77
CA LEU A 182 -6.55 -15.03 8.82
C LEU A 182 -7.88 -15.32 9.53
N THR A 183 -7.87 -15.87 10.74
CA THR A 183 -9.10 -16.27 11.46
C THR A 183 -10.16 -15.16 11.52
N PRO A 184 -9.85 -13.90 11.93
CA PRO A 184 -10.87 -12.85 11.99
C PRO A 184 -11.44 -12.50 10.60
N LEU A 185 -10.63 -12.62 9.54
CA LEU A 185 -11.07 -12.36 8.17
C LEU A 185 -11.94 -13.49 7.64
N GLU A 186 -11.57 -14.74 7.89
CA GLU A 186 -12.33 -15.92 7.47
C GLU A 186 -13.69 -15.96 8.16
N GLU A 187 -13.76 -15.64 9.46
CA GLU A 187 -15.02 -15.51 10.21
C GLU A 187 -15.89 -14.36 9.67
N ALA A 188 -15.29 -13.20 9.40
CA ALA A 188 -16.02 -12.05 8.88
C ALA A 188 -16.60 -12.30 7.46
N MET A 189 -15.89 -13.09 6.65
CA MET A 189 -16.32 -13.52 5.31
C MET A 189 -17.23 -14.75 5.31
N GLY A 190 -17.27 -15.52 6.40
CA GLY A 190 -17.97 -16.80 6.48
C GLY A 190 -17.30 -17.92 5.68
N GLY A 191 -16.02 -17.80 5.35
CA GLY A 191 -15.33 -18.71 4.45
C GLY A 191 -13.88 -18.35 4.14
N LYS A 192 -13.26 -19.16 3.28
CA LYS A 192 -11.84 -19.04 2.90
C LYS A 192 -11.68 -18.61 1.45
N VAL A 193 -10.68 -17.78 1.19
CA VAL A 193 -10.31 -17.41 -0.18
C VAL A 193 -9.52 -18.54 -0.82
N VAL A 194 -9.94 -18.99 -2.00
CA VAL A 194 -9.24 -20.02 -2.77
C VAL A 194 -8.95 -19.53 -4.18
N VAL A 195 -7.84 -20.00 -4.74
CA VAL A 195 -7.37 -19.60 -6.08
C VAL A 195 -7.28 -20.84 -6.96
N ASP A 196 -7.94 -20.79 -8.11
CA ASP A 196 -7.71 -21.76 -9.17
C ASP A 196 -6.35 -21.46 -9.83
N GLN A 197 -5.39 -22.37 -9.65
CA GLN A 197 -4.03 -22.19 -10.15
C GLN A 197 -3.93 -22.20 -11.67
N ALA A 198 -4.88 -22.84 -12.38
CA ALA A 198 -4.86 -22.89 -13.83
C ALA A 198 -5.34 -21.58 -14.46
N SER A 199 -6.38 -20.98 -13.88
CA SER A 199 -7.00 -19.76 -14.42
C SER A 199 -6.61 -18.47 -13.71
N GLY A 200 -5.97 -18.54 -12.54
CA GLY A 200 -5.71 -17.40 -11.67
C GLY A 200 -6.98 -16.78 -11.06
N ARG A 201 -8.13 -17.44 -11.20
CA ARG A 201 -9.41 -16.94 -10.69
C ARG A 201 -9.56 -17.19 -9.20
N PHE A 202 -10.08 -16.18 -8.52
CA PHE A 202 -10.38 -16.22 -7.11
C PHE A 202 -11.82 -16.67 -6.86
N TYR A 203 -12.00 -17.37 -5.75
CA TYR A 203 -13.29 -17.83 -5.27
C TYR A 203 -13.34 -17.64 -3.75
N LEU A 204 -14.54 -17.44 -3.21
CA LEU A 204 -14.80 -17.56 -1.78
C LEU A 204 -15.43 -18.93 -1.55
N HIS A 205 -14.78 -19.77 -0.75
CA HIS A 205 -15.33 -21.04 -0.30
C HIS A 205 -16.07 -20.83 1.02
N ILE A 206 -17.39 -20.75 0.94
CA ILE A 206 -18.28 -20.51 2.09
C ILE A 206 -18.63 -21.86 2.71
N THR A 207 -18.52 -21.94 4.04
CA THR A 207 -18.85 -23.16 4.78
C THR A 207 -20.34 -23.47 4.62
N GLY A 208 -20.66 -24.61 4.00
CA GLY A 208 -22.03 -25.06 3.75
C GLY A 208 -22.63 -24.65 2.40
N GLU A 209 -22.10 -23.62 1.74
CA GLU A 209 -22.59 -23.15 0.42
C GLU A 209 -21.64 -23.48 -0.75
N GLY A 210 -20.39 -23.88 -0.46
CA GLY A 210 -19.43 -24.29 -1.46
C GLY A 210 -18.64 -23.13 -2.05
N ARG A 211 -18.18 -23.28 -3.31
CA ARG A 211 -17.34 -22.28 -3.98
C ARG A 211 -18.21 -21.29 -4.75
N MET A 212 -18.01 -20.01 -4.46
CA MET A 212 -18.62 -18.90 -5.18
C MET A 212 -17.54 -18.10 -5.93
N GLU A 213 -17.77 -17.76 -7.20
CA GLU A 213 -16.90 -16.87 -7.96
C GLU A 213 -16.74 -15.53 -7.23
N ILE A 214 -15.51 -15.02 -7.15
CA ILE A 214 -15.25 -13.76 -6.44
C ILE A 214 -16.05 -12.57 -6.98
N GLY A 215 -16.44 -12.60 -8.27
CA GLY A 215 -17.26 -11.57 -8.89
C GLY A 215 -18.71 -11.51 -8.37
N LEU A 216 -19.23 -12.61 -7.82
CA LEU A 216 -20.56 -12.68 -7.20
C LEU A 216 -20.53 -12.27 -5.71
N VAL A 217 -19.34 -12.14 -5.13
CA VAL A 217 -19.14 -11.75 -3.73
C VAL A 217 -19.30 -10.23 -3.56
N ALA A 218 -19.95 -9.80 -2.48
CA ALA A 218 -20.09 -8.38 -2.14
C ALA A 218 -18.72 -7.67 -2.07
N GLU A 219 -18.65 -6.42 -2.55
CA GLU A 219 -17.37 -5.68 -2.67
C GLU A 219 -16.63 -5.56 -1.34
N GLY A 220 -17.36 -5.35 -0.23
CA GLY A 220 -16.77 -5.30 1.09
C GLY A 220 -16.01 -6.60 1.45
N LEU A 221 -16.60 -7.75 1.17
CA LEU A 221 -15.95 -9.06 1.39
C LEU A 221 -14.79 -9.29 0.41
N ARG A 222 -14.87 -8.79 -0.83
CA ARG A 222 -13.73 -8.83 -1.77
C ARG A 222 -12.50 -8.08 -1.26
N LYS A 223 -12.69 -6.97 -0.52
CA LYS A 223 -11.58 -6.25 0.13
C LYS A 223 -10.93 -7.07 1.25
N LEU A 224 -11.74 -7.72 2.09
CA LEU A 224 -11.23 -8.64 3.10
C LEU A 224 -10.50 -9.82 2.44
N ALA A 225 -11.04 -10.34 1.35
CA ALA A 225 -10.42 -11.42 0.59
C ALA A 225 -9.06 -11.02 0.02
N MET A 226 -8.92 -9.78 -0.47
CA MET A 226 -7.65 -9.22 -0.94
C MET A 226 -6.60 -9.15 0.19
N LEU A 227 -6.99 -8.68 1.38
CA LEU A 227 -6.11 -8.67 2.55
C LEU A 227 -5.74 -10.09 2.99
N ALA A 228 -6.73 -10.99 3.11
CA ALA A 228 -6.53 -12.39 3.46
C ALA A 228 -5.57 -13.07 2.47
N ARG A 229 -5.68 -12.75 1.17
CA ARG A 229 -4.75 -13.28 0.18
C ARG A 229 -3.32 -12.83 0.45
N LEU A 230 -3.09 -11.54 0.66
CA LEU A 230 -1.74 -11.00 0.92
C LEU A 230 -1.09 -11.54 2.20
N ILE A 231 -1.90 -11.85 3.21
CA ILE A 231 -1.45 -12.55 4.43
C ILE A 231 -1.10 -14.00 4.10
N SER A 232 -1.95 -14.70 3.34
CA SER A 232 -1.74 -16.11 2.97
C SER A 232 -0.50 -16.35 2.09
N THR A 233 -0.07 -15.35 1.31
CA THR A 233 1.14 -15.39 0.48
C THR A 233 2.41 -15.00 1.25
N GLY A 234 2.28 -14.57 2.51
CA GLY A 234 3.42 -14.13 3.31
C GLY A 234 3.89 -12.72 3.03
N THR A 235 3.27 -12.01 2.08
CA THR A 235 3.65 -10.65 1.69
C THR A 235 3.54 -9.69 2.88
N LEU A 236 2.54 -9.91 3.74
CA LEU A 236 2.32 -9.12 4.96
C LEU A 236 2.70 -9.87 6.25
N LEU A 237 3.60 -10.87 6.16
CA LEU A 237 4.11 -11.57 7.35
C LEU A 237 5.53 -11.11 7.72
N GLY A 238 5.62 -10.38 8.83
CA GLY A 238 6.87 -9.87 9.38
C GLY A 238 7.08 -8.39 9.10
N GLN A 239 8.33 -7.97 8.92
CA GLN A 239 8.67 -6.58 8.64
C GLN A 239 8.27 -6.20 7.21
N GLY A 240 7.62 -5.04 7.04
CA GLY A 240 7.08 -4.58 5.77
C GLY A 240 6.35 -3.24 5.90
N TYR A 241 5.83 -2.75 4.78
CA TYR A 241 5.06 -1.51 4.72
C TYR A 241 3.72 -1.75 4.03
N LEU A 242 2.63 -1.35 4.67
CA LEU A 242 1.29 -1.39 4.10
C LEU A 242 0.71 0.02 3.99
N PHE A 243 0.49 0.48 2.77
CA PHE A 243 -0.24 1.72 2.48
C PHE A 243 -1.67 1.37 2.10
N TRP A 244 -2.66 1.84 2.84
CA TRP A 244 -4.07 1.53 2.57
C TRP A 244 -4.91 2.80 2.42
N ASP A 245 -5.39 3.04 1.20
CA ASP A 245 -6.23 4.19 0.89
C ASP A 245 -7.72 3.87 1.11
N LYS A 246 -8.34 4.54 2.09
CA LYS A 246 -9.75 4.41 2.47
C LYS A 246 -10.24 2.97 2.68
N PRO A 247 -9.61 2.20 3.59
CA PRO A 247 -10.03 0.82 3.89
C PRO A 247 -11.50 0.69 4.25
N GLU A 248 -12.09 1.70 4.92
CA GLU A 248 -13.49 1.71 5.36
C GLU A 248 -14.55 1.69 4.23
N THR A 249 -14.16 2.06 3.01
CA THR A 249 -15.13 2.36 1.95
C THR A 249 -15.90 1.09 1.57
N ASN A 250 -17.23 1.17 1.42
CA ASN A 250 -18.09 0.04 1.06
C ASN A 250 -18.11 -1.11 2.10
N LEU A 251 -17.74 -0.83 3.36
CA LEU A 251 -17.82 -1.77 4.48
C LEU A 251 -18.94 -1.39 5.44
N ASN A 252 -19.58 -2.41 6.02
CA ASN A 252 -20.48 -2.22 7.15
C ASN A 252 -19.67 -2.15 8.47
N PRO A 253 -20.26 -1.65 9.57
CA PRO A 253 -19.56 -1.50 10.85
C PRO A 253 -18.92 -2.79 11.38
N ARG A 254 -19.56 -3.95 11.19
CA ARG A 254 -19.02 -5.25 11.61
C ARG A 254 -17.69 -5.56 10.91
N LEU A 255 -17.62 -5.34 9.60
CA LEU A 255 -16.41 -5.58 8.81
C LEU A 255 -15.31 -4.55 9.10
N ILE A 256 -15.67 -3.30 9.43
CA ILE A 256 -14.70 -2.28 9.83
C ILE A 256 -13.99 -2.69 11.13
N LYS A 257 -14.75 -3.21 12.10
CA LYS A 257 -14.17 -3.75 13.34
C LYS A 257 -13.16 -4.88 13.05
N SER A 258 -13.54 -5.88 12.25
CA SER A 258 -12.64 -6.98 11.88
C SER A 258 -11.37 -6.49 11.16
N ILE A 259 -11.49 -5.48 10.30
CA ILE A 259 -10.31 -4.88 9.64
C ILE A 259 -9.42 -4.13 10.64
N ALA A 260 -9.99 -3.40 11.60
CA ALA A 260 -9.23 -2.72 12.63
C ALA A 260 -8.40 -3.70 13.48
N GLU A 261 -9.01 -4.82 13.90
CA GLU A 261 -8.33 -5.89 14.64
C GLU A 261 -7.14 -6.45 13.85
N VAL A 262 -7.32 -6.72 12.55
CA VAL A 262 -6.26 -7.25 11.69
C VAL A 262 -5.17 -6.20 11.43
N ILE A 263 -5.51 -4.91 11.27
CA ILE A 263 -4.53 -3.83 11.15
C ILE A 263 -3.63 -3.80 12.38
N VAL A 264 -4.21 -3.83 13.59
CA VAL A 264 -3.42 -3.83 14.83
C VAL A 264 -2.57 -5.09 14.94
N ALA A 265 -3.13 -6.26 14.60
CA ALA A 265 -2.39 -7.51 14.63
C ALA A 265 -1.21 -7.51 13.64
N LEU A 266 -1.38 -6.99 12.43
CA LEU A 266 -0.30 -6.83 11.45
C LEU A 266 0.79 -5.88 11.96
N ALA A 267 0.40 -4.78 12.62
CA ALA A 267 1.35 -3.84 13.21
C ALA A 267 2.17 -4.47 14.33
N HIS A 268 1.55 -5.28 15.19
CA HIS A 268 2.27 -6.07 16.21
C HIS A 268 3.22 -7.11 15.62
N ASN A 269 2.95 -7.59 14.41
CA ASN A 269 3.84 -8.49 13.66
C ASN A 269 4.95 -7.75 12.89
N GLY A 270 5.13 -6.45 13.11
CA GLY A 270 6.25 -5.66 12.57
C GLY A 270 5.97 -4.94 11.25
N VAL A 271 4.74 -4.99 10.74
CA VAL A 271 4.35 -4.23 9.56
C VAL A 271 4.08 -2.78 9.95
N GLN A 272 4.73 -1.82 9.29
CA GLN A 272 4.39 -0.41 9.45
C GLN A 272 3.25 -0.04 8.51
N ILE A 273 2.13 0.44 9.07
CA ILE A 273 0.87 0.63 8.32
C ILE A 273 0.55 2.12 8.21
N PHE A 274 0.18 2.56 7.01
CA PHE A 274 -0.21 3.93 6.70
C PHE A 274 -1.60 3.96 6.08
N ILE A 275 -2.54 4.61 6.74
CA ILE A 275 -3.95 4.61 6.36
C ILE A 275 -4.39 6.02 6.04
N ALA A 276 -4.96 6.23 4.86
CA ALA A 276 -5.69 7.46 4.55
C ALA A 276 -7.18 7.21 4.80
N SER A 277 -7.77 7.90 5.77
CA SER A 277 -9.16 7.65 6.17
C SER A 277 -9.88 8.93 6.54
N HIS A 278 -11.21 8.89 6.46
CA HIS A 278 -12.12 9.89 7.04
C HIS A 278 -13.07 9.27 8.08
N SER A 279 -12.95 7.96 8.32
CA SER A 279 -13.88 7.23 9.17
C SER A 279 -13.49 7.32 10.63
N LEU A 280 -14.20 8.19 11.36
CA LEU A 280 -14.11 8.23 12.83
C LEU A 280 -14.41 6.86 13.45
N PHE A 281 -15.28 6.05 12.81
CA PHE A 281 -15.57 4.70 13.27
C PHE A 281 -14.34 3.79 13.16
N LEU A 282 -13.63 3.78 12.03
CA LEU A 282 -12.40 3.01 11.88
C LEU A 282 -11.32 3.47 12.89
N LEU A 283 -11.13 4.77 13.04
CA LEU A 283 -10.17 5.31 14.00
C LEU A 283 -10.47 4.84 15.42
N ARG A 284 -11.75 4.86 15.81
CA ARG A 284 -12.19 4.41 17.13
C ARG A 284 -11.96 2.91 17.32
N GLU A 285 -12.28 2.08 16.34
CA GLU A 285 -12.04 0.63 16.44
C GLU A 285 -10.55 0.29 16.51
N ILE A 286 -9.69 1.02 15.77
CA ILE A 286 -8.22 0.86 15.88
C ILE A 286 -7.76 1.23 17.29
N ASP A 287 -8.21 2.37 17.83
CA ASP A 287 -7.84 2.83 19.18
C ASP A 287 -8.28 1.83 20.26
N MET A 288 -9.53 1.34 20.20
CA MET A 288 -10.02 0.31 21.11
C MET A 288 -9.22 -0.99 21.01
N SER A 289 -8.82 -1.38 19.80
CA SER A 289 -8.03 -2.60 19.56
C SER A 289 -6.62 -2.51 20.13
N PHE A 290 -6.04 -1.30 20.21
CA PHE A 290 -4.77 -1.10 20.93
C PHE A 290 -4.95 -1.20 22.45
N VAL A 291 -6.04 -0.65 22.99
CA VAL A 291 -6.33 -0.70 24.43
C VAL A 291 -6.62 -2.12 24.91
N SER A 292 -7.34 -2.93 24.12
CA SER A 292 -7.61 -4.33 24.48
C SER A 292 -6.35 -5.21 24.47
N CYS A 293 -5.31 -4.84 23.72
CA CYS A 293 -3.99 -5.48 23.79
C CYS A 293 -3.14 -5.02 24.98
N LEU A 294 -3.50 -3.94 25.67
CA LEU A 294 -2.74 -3.33 26.77
C LEU A 294 -3.25 -3.72 28.16
N VAL A 295 -4.16 -4.71 28.24
CA VAL A 295 -4.59 -5.30 29.51
C VAL A 295 -3.48 -6.22 30.03
N ILE A 296 -2.65 -5.68 30.92
CA ILE A 296 -1.67 -6.41 31.75
C ILE A 296 -2.40 -7.05 32.92
#